data_AF-A0A2V5M8L9-F1
#
_entry.id   AF-A0A2V5M8L9-F1
#
_cell.length_a   1.000
_cell.length_b   1.000
_cell.length_c   1.000
_cell.angle_alpha   90.00
_cell.angle_beta   90.00
_cell.angle_gamma   90.00
#
_symmetry.space_group_name_H-M   'P 1'
#
loop_
_entity.id
_entity.type
_entity.pdbx_description
1 polymer ?
#
loop_
_entity_poly.entity_id
_entity_poly.type
_entity_poly.pdbx_seq_one_letter_code
_entity_poly.pdbx_strand_id
1 'polypeptide(L)'
;MIDPVAISTAPLLRGIGNKLYEHAFPIYRLCYSAFKAYTDRPERRLLKATLSAGDVVVDAGANIGIYSQFFSCCVGPTGVVHSFE
;
A
#
# COMPACT_ATOMS: atom_id res chain seq x y z
N MET A 1 -10.86 5.89 -33.31
CA MET A 1 -11.89 4.82 -33.38
C MET A 1 -11.47 3.77 -32.36
N ILE A 2 -12.14 3.72 -31.21
CA ILE A 2 -11.79 2.79 -30.12
C ILE A 2 -12.49 1.45 -30.38
N ASP A 3 -11.76 0.35 -30.23
CA ASP A 3 -12.18 -1.00 -30.59
C ASP A 3 -13.38 -1.49 -29.73
N PRO A 4 -14.52 -1.90 -30.32
CA PRO A 4 -15.71 -2.37 -29.60
C PRO A 4 -15.45 -3.56 -28.65
N VAL A 5 -14.43 -4.37 -28.94
CA VAL A 5 -14.05 -5.53 -28.10
C VAL A 5 -13.46 -5.09 -26.75
N ALA A 6 -12.78 -3.94 -26.70
CA ALA A 6 -12.24 -3.39 -25.45
C ALA A 6 -13.35 -2.95 -24.49
N ILE A 7 -14.50 -2.50 -25.02
CA ILE A 7 -15.67 -2.05 -24.25
C ILE A 7 -16.38 -3.25 -23.58
N SER A 8 -16.40 -4.42 -24.24
CA SER A 8 -17.11 -5.61 -23.73
C SER A 8 -16.30 -6.46 -22.74
N THR A 9 -14.98 -6.35 -22.72
CA THR A 9 -14.09 -7.20 -21.90
C THR A 9 -13.62 -6.50 -20.61
N ALA A 10 -13.52 -5.18 -20.60
CA ALA A 10 -13.11 -4.40 -19.43
C ALA A 10 -14.00 -4.60 -18.17
N PRO A 11 -15.35 -4.69 -18.27
CA PRO A 11 -16.20 -4.91 -17.10
C PRO A 11 -16.03 -6.31 -16.50
N LEU A 12 -15.85 -7.33 -17.35
CA LEU A 12 -15.63 -8.71 -16.93
C LEU A 12 -14.27 -8.87 -16.24
N LEU A 13 -13.21 -8.31 -16.83
CA LEU A 13 -11.87 -8.29 -16.24
C LEU A 13 -11.86 -7.54 -14.91
N ARG A 14 -12.56 -6.41 -14.82
CA ARG A 14 -12.75 -5.67 -13.56
C ARG A 14 -13.50 -6.50 -12.52
N GLY A 15 -14.54 -7.23 -12.92
CA GLY A 15 -15.29 -8.13 -12.03
C GLY A 15 -14.43 -9.26 -11.47
N ILE A 16 -13.60 -9.89 -12.31
CA ILE A 16 -12.65 -10.92 -11.88
C ILE A 16 -11.60 -10.32 -10.93
N GLY A 17 -11.05 -9.16 -11.29
CA GLY A 17 -10.08 -8.43 -10.46
C GLY A 17 -10.64 -8.08 -9.09
N ASN A 18 -11.87 -7.57 -9.02
CA ASN A 18 -12.55 -7.27 -7.76
C ASN A 18 -12.78 -8.54 -6.93
N LYS A 19 -13.25 -9.63 -7.55
CA LYS A 19 -13.51 -10.88 -6.84
C LYS A 19 -12.23 -11.51 -6.30
N LEU A 20 -11.14 -11.46 -7.07
CA LEU A 20 -9.82 -11.88 -6.62
C LEU A 20 -9.30 -10.98 -5.49
N TYR A 21 -9.51 -9.67 -5.59
CA TYR A 21 -9.18 -8.73 -4.52
C TYR A 21 -9.95 -9.05 -3.24
N GLU A 22 -11.26 -9.33 -3.32
CA GLU A 22 -12.10 -9.68 -2.17
C GLU A 22 -11.70 -11.02 -1.52
N HIS A 23 -11.37 -12.04 -2.31
CA HIS A 23 -11.14 -13.40 -1.81
C HIS A 23 -9.67 -13.70 -1.51
N ALA A 24 -8.74 -13.03 -2.18
CA ALA A 24 -7.30 -13.21 -2.05
C ALA A 24 -6.60 -11.95 -1.53
N PHE A 25 -7.33 -11.07 -0.84
CA PHE A 25 -6.77 -9.84 -0.25
C PHE A 25 -5.48 -10.08 0.55
N PRO A 26 -5.34 -11.11 1.41
CA PRO A 26 -4.09 -11.35 2.14
C PRO A 26 -2.90 -11.63 1.21
N ILE A 27 -3.13 -12.37 0.12
CA ILE A 27 -2.10 -12.68 -0.88
C ILE A 27 -1.74 -11.41 -1.64
N TYR A 28 -2.75 -10.66 -2.11
CA TYR A 28 -2.54 -9.37 -2.75
C TYR A 28 -1.75 -8.41 -1.86
N ARG A 29 -2.13 -8.26 -0.59
CA ARG A 29 -1.45 -7.40 0.39
C ARG A 29 -0.01 -7.84 0.60
N LEU A 30 0.27 -9.15 0.66
CA LEU A 30 1.62 -9.68 0.78
C LEU A 30 2.47 -9.35 -0.46
N CYS A 31 1.96 -9.67 -1.66
CA CYS A 31 2.65 -9.37 -2.92
C CYS A 31 2.89 -7.87 -3.10
N TYR A 32 1.88 -7.05 -2.82
CA TYR A 32 1.96 -5.59 -2.93
C TYR A 32 2.92 -5.00 -1.90
N SER A 33 2.92 -5.51 -0.66
CA SER A 33 3.90 -5.13 0.37
C SER A 33 5.34 -5.42 -0.07
N ALA A 34 5.59 -6.62 -0.63
CA ALA A 34 6.90 -7.00 -1.12
C ALA A 34 7.34 -6.16 -2.32
N PHE A 35 6.43 -5.91 -3.27
CA PHE A 35 6.65 -5.03 -4.41
C PHE A 35 7.04 -3.63 -3.95
N LYS A 36 6.22 -3.01 -3.08
CA LYS A 36 6.48 -1.68 -2.52
C LYS A 36 7.77 -1.62 -1.73
N ALA A 37 8.08 -2.66 -0.98
CA ALA A 37 9.34 -2.76 -0.25
C ALA A 37 10.57 -2.82 -1.15
N TYR A 38 10.42 -3.27 -2.39
CA TYR A 38 11.49 -3.33 -3.38
C TYR A 38 11.56 -2.05 -4.23
N THR A 39 10.44 -1.60 -4.79
CA THR A 39 10.41 -0.44 -5.69
C THR A 39 10.71 0.85 -4.97
N ASP A 40 10.20 1.01 -3.75
CA ASP A 40 10.27 2.28 -3.01
C ASP A 40 11.45 2.25 -2.00
N ARG A 41 12.48 1.43 -2.26
CA ARG A 41 13.65 1.27 -1.38
C ARG A 41 14.37 2.59 -1.07
N PRO A 42 14.70 3.44 -2.06
CA PRO A 42 15.38 4.71 -1.80
C PRO A 42 14.58 5.63 -0.86
N GLU A 43 13.28 5.77 -1.11
CA GLU A 43 12.36 6.59 -0.33
C GLU A 43 12.23 6.07 1.09
N ARG A 44 12.05 4.75 1.25
CA ARG A 44 11.99 4.10 2.56
C ARG A 44 13.31 4.23 3.33
N ARG A 45 14.45 4.23 2.64
CA ARG A 45 15.75 4.46 3.28
C ARG A 45 15.87 5.89 3.81
N LEU A 46 15.44 6.88 3.03
CA LEU A 46 15.41 8.27 3.46
C LEU A 46 14.48 8.44 4.67
N LEU A 47 13.24 7.96 4.58
CA LEU A 47 12.25 8.04 5.67
C LEU A 47 12.77 7.37 6.95
N LYS A 48 13.39 6.19 6.84
CA LYS A 48 13.98 5.49 7.98
C LYS A 48 15.15 6.26 8.61
N ALA A 49 15.89 7.04 7.83
CA ALA A 49 16.98 7.86 8.35
C ALA A 49 16.50 9.17 9.00
N THR A 50 15.29 9.61 8.65
CA THR A 50 14.67 10.83 9.21
C THR A 50 13.85 10.54 10.47
N LEU A 51 13.14 9.43 10.52
CA LEU A 51 12.26 9.06 11.64
C LEU A 51 13.05 8.52 12.84
N SER A 52 12.63 8.92 14.02
CA SER A 52 13.15 8.49 15.31
C SER A 52 12.11 7.73 16.14
N ALA A 53 12.59 6.94 17.10
CA ALA A 53 11.71 6.28 18.05
C ALA A 53 10.96 7.31 18.90
N GLY A 54 9.65 7.12 19.07
CA GLY A 54 8.77 8.06 19.76
C GLY A 54 8.14 9.14 18.88
N ASP A 55 8.51 9.23 17.60
CA ASP A 55 7.93 10.23 16.69
C ASP A 55 6.42 10.01 16.49
N VAL A 56 5.72 11.12 16.22
CA VAL A 56 4.34 11.14 15.75
C VAL A 56 4.33 11.40 14.25
N VAL A 57 3.82 10.44 13.47
CA VAL A 57 3.77 10.48 12.02
C VAL A 57 2.34 10.58 11.54
N VAL A 58 2.10 11.42 10.52
CA VAL A 58 0.83 11.48 9.81
C VAL A 58 1.01 10.82 8.44
N ASP A 59 0.31 9.71 8.23
CA ASP A 59 0.20 9.02 6.94
C ASP A 59 -1.13 9.45 6.28
N ALA A 60 -1.05 10.51 5.47
CA ALA A 60 -2.23 11.17 4.90
C ALA A 60 -2.91 10.39 3.75
N GLY A 61 -2.31 9.28 3.30
CA GLY A 61 -2.82 8.42 2.24
C GLY A 61 -2.38 6.97 2.48
N ALA A 62 -2.83 6.42 3.61
CA ALA A 62 -2.40 5.13 4.13
C ALA A 62 -2.72 3.91 3.25
N ASN A 63 -3.65 4.02 2.30
CA ASN A 63 -4.26 3.00 1.47
C ASN A 63 -4.55 1.73 2.27
N ILE A 64 -4.08 0.56 1.81
CA ILE A 64 -4.17 -0.71 2.55
C ILE A 64 -3.17 -0.84 3.73
N GLY A 65 -2.57 0.26 4.16
CA GLY A 65 -1.74 0.38 5.36
C GLY A 65 -0.28 -0.09 5.23
N ILE A 66 0.27 -0.22 4.02
CA ILE A 66 1.66 -0.70 3.83
C ILE A 66 2.66 0.29 4.44
N TYR A 67 2.51 1.58 4.17
CA TYR A 67 3.39 2.61 4.70
C TYR A 67 3.12 2.90 6.17
N SER A 68 1.86 2.88 6.60
CA SER A 68 1.52 2.97 8.02
C SER A 68 2.22 1.90 8.87
N GLN A 69 2.25 0.65 8.38
CA GLN A 69 2.98 -0.43 9.07
C GLN A 69 4.49 -0.18 9.07
N PHE A 70 5.06 0.28 7.95
CA PHE A 70 6.47 0.65 7.90
C PHE A 70 6.81 1.76 8.91
N PHE A 71 5.99 2.82 9.00
CA PHE A 71 6.17 3.90 9.96
C PHE A 71 6.05 3.40 11.40
N SER A 72 5.10 2.50 11.70
CA SER A 72 4.97 1.93 13.05
C SER A 72 6.24 1.20 13.50
N CYS A 73 6.94 0.54 12.56
CA CYS A 73 8.21 -0.10 12.85
C CYS A 73 9.34 0.92 13.06
N CYS A 74 9.31 2.06 12.37
CA CYS A 74 10.30 3.12 12.52
C CYS A 74 10.17 3.87 13.84
N VAL A 75 8.95 4.25 14.22
CA VAL A 75 8.71 5.06 15.44
C VAL A 75 8.65 4.21 16.71
N GLY A 76 8.49 2.90 16.57
CA GLY A 76 8.55 1.96 17.69
C GLY A 76 7.37 2.08 18.67
N PRO A 77 7.46 1.42 19.84
CA PRO A 77 6.32 1.27 20.75
C PRO A 77 5.89 2.55 21.46
N THR A 78 6.74 3.58 21.49
CA THR A 78 6.45 4.88 22.11
C THR A 78 5.99 5.93 21.10
N GLY A 79 6.06 5.64 19.80
CA GLY A 79 5.61 6.54 18.75
C GLY A 79 4.18 6.29 18.33
N VAL A 80 3.64 7.18 17.49
CA VAL A 80 2.25 7.12 17.03
C VAL A 80 2.20 7.36 15.52
N VAL A 81 1.38 6.59 14.82
CA VAL A 81 1.09 6.81 13.40
C VAL A 81 -0.39 7.09 13.25
N HIS A 82 -0.73 8.29 12.79
CA HIS A 82 -2.09 8.67 12.42
C HIS A 82 -2.29 8.43 10.92
N SER A 83 -3.13 7.45 10.58
CA SER A 83 -3.38 7.03 9.20
C SER A 83 -4.74 7.50 8.72
N PHE A 84 -4.79 8.13 7.54
CA PHE A 84 -6.00 8.63 6.90
C PHE A 84 -6.11 8.08 5.48
N GLU A 85 -7.34 7.74 5.07
CA GLU A 85 -7.74 7.25 3.74
C GLU A 85 -9.12 7.77 3.34
#